data_AF-K7FLT4-F1
#
_entry.id   AF-K7FLT4-F1
#
_cell.length_a   1.000
_cell.length_b   1.000
_cell.length_c   1.000
_cell.angle_alpha   90.00
_cell.angle_beta   90.00
_cell.angle_gamma   90.00
#
_symmetry.space_group_name_H-M   'P 1'
#
loop_
_entity.id
_entity.type
_entity.pdbx_description
1 polymer ?
#
loop_
_entity_poly.entity_id
_entity_poly.type
_entity_poly.pdbx_seq_one_letter_code
_entity_poly.pdbx_strand_id
1 'polypeptide(L)'
;QGGKIPIRWTAPEAIAYRKFSSASDAWSYGIVMWEVMSYGERPYWEMSNQDVILSIEEGYRLPAPMGCPASLHQLMLHCWQKERNHRPKFTDIVSFLDKLIRNPSSLHTLVACVTHLILMPDSPGEVPEYPMFVSVVDWLDSIKMGQYKNNFMAAGFTTLDVVSRMSIDDIRRIGVVLIGHQRRIVSSLQTLRLHMMHIQTIKT
;
A
#
# COMPACT_ATOMS: atom_id res chain seq x y z
N GLN A 1 -6.70 -0.17 -37.56
CA GLN A 1 -5.72 -0.83 -36.66
C GLN A 1 -5.75 -0.10 -35.32
N GLY A 2 -6.12 -0.77 -34.23
CA GLY A 2 -6.13 -0.16 -32.89
C GLY A 2 -4.74 -0.27 -32.26
N GLY A 3 -4.21 0.85 -31.74
CA GLY A 3 -2.88 0.92 -31.13
C GLY A 3 -2.67 -0.04 -29.95
N LYS A 4 -1.40 -0.17 -29.54
CA LYS A 4 -0.98 -0.97 -28.38
C LYS A 4 -1.62 -0.41 -27.11
N ILE A 5 -2.33 -1.26 -26.35
CA ILE A 5 -3.03 -0.86 -25.12
C ILE A 5 -2.03 -0.82 -23.94
N PRO A 6 -2.12 0.20 -23.05
CA PRO A 6 -1.37 0.23 -21.79
C PRO A 6 -2.01 -0.70 -20.74
N ILE A 7 -1.64 -1.99 -20.79
CA ILE A 7 -2.22 -3.08 -19.97
C ILE A 7 -2.45 -2.71 -18.49
N ARG A 8 -1.48 -2.09 -17.83
CA ARG A 8 -1.53 -1.81 -16.38
C ARG A 8 -2.58 -0.78 -15.95
N TRP A 9 -3.07 0.04 -16.88
CA TRP A 9 -4.11 1.02 -16.65
C TRP A 9 -5.46 0.57 -17.20
N THR A 10 -5.50 -0.51 -17.96
CA THR A 10 -6.69 -0.85 -18.75
C THR A 10 -7.56 -1.86 -18.01
N ALA A 11 -8.87 -1.63 -18.00
CA ALA A 11 -9.83 -2.52 -17.37
C ALA A 11 -9.85 -3.92 -18.05
N PRO A 12 -10.21 -5.00 -17.31
CA PRO A 12 -10.19 -6.36 -17.83
C PRO A 12 -11.02 -6.54 -19.10
N GLU A 13 -12.22 -5.97 -19.14
CA GLU A 13 -13.13 -6.06 -20.30
C GLU A 13 -12.60 -5.30 -21.53
N ALA A 14 -11.81 -4.25 -21.32
CA ALA A 14 -11.17 -3.48 -22.37
C ALA A 14 -9.91 -4.19 -22.90
N ILE A 15 -9.20 -4.94 -22.06
CA ILE A 15 -8.10 -5.83 -22.48
C ILE A 15 -8.65 -7.01 -23.30
N ALA A 16 -9.59 -7.77 -22.73
CA ALA A 16 -10.07 -9.02 -23.29
C ALA A 16 -10.97 -8.83 -24.52
N TYR A 17 -11.87 -7.85 -24.47
CA TYR A 17 -12.94 -7.69 -25.47
C TYR A 17 -12.94 -6.33 -26.18
N ARG A 18 -11.92 -5.49 -25.93
CA ARG A 18 -11.83 -4.12 -26.48
C ARG A 18 -13.07 -3.27 -26.16
N LYS A 19 -13.76 -3.54 -25.05
CA LYS A 19 -14.93 -2.79 -24.58
C LYS A 19 -14.51 -1.56 -23.78
N PHE A 20 -14.29 -0.44 -24.46
CA PHE A 20 -13.99 0.84 -23.83
C PHE A 20 -15.28 1.59 -23.48
N SER A 21 -15.32 2.20 -22.30
CA SER A 21 -16.45 2.98 -21.79
C SER A 21 -16.00 3.86 -20.62
N SER A 22 -16.86 4.78 -20.16
CA SER A 22 -16.56 5.57 -18.95
C SER A 22 -16.31 4.70 -17.72
N ALA A 23 -16.84 3.47 -17.65
CA ALA A 23 -16.56 2.53 -16.58
C ALA A 23 -15.16 1.88 -16.69
N SER A 24 -14.62 1.72 -17.90
CA SER A 24 -13.21 1.31 -18.07
C SER A 24 -12.27 2.48 -17.75
N ASP A 25 -12.70 3.72 -18.02
CA ASP A 25 -11.93 4.91 -17.64
C ASP A 25 -11.91 5.09 -16.12
N ALA A 26 -12.99 4.75 -15.42
CA ALA A 26 -13.02 4.74 -13.95
C ALA A 26 -11.99 3.76 -13.36
N TRP A 27 -11.79 2.58 -13.98
CA TRP A 27 -10.70 1.67 -13.60
C TRP A 27 -9.34 2.33 -13.74
N SER A 28 -9.07 2.95 -14.90
CA SER A 28 -7.83 3.67 -15.16
C SER A 28 -7.62 4.80 -14.15
N TYR A 29 -8.69 5.51 -13.78
CA TYR A 29 -8.64 6.54 -12.75
C TYR A 29 -8.24 5.97 -11.38
N GLY A 30 -8.74 4.80 -11.00
CA GLY A 30 -8.29 4.10 -9.78
C GLY A 30 -6.79 3.82 -9.78
N ILE A 31 -6.21 3.43 -10.94
CA ILE A 31 -4.76 3.27 -11.09
C ILE A 31 -4.03 4.61 -10.94
N VAL A 32 -4.54 5.68 -11.55
CA VAL A 32 -3.96 7.03 -11.41
C VAL A 32 -3.99 7.50 -9.96
N MET A 33 -5.09 7.26 -9.23
CA MET A 33 -5.16 7.55 -7.79
C MET A 33 -4.05 6.80 -7.04
N TRP A 34 -3.82 5.53 -7.35
CA TRP A 34 -2.76 4.74 -6.74
C TRP A 34 -1.36 5.31 -7.05
N GLU A 35 -1.12 5.74 -8.28
CA GLU A 35 0.14 6.41 -8.68
C GLU A 35 0.36 7.71 -7.92
N VAL A 36 -0.67 8.56 -7.80
CA VAL A 36 -0.60 9.81 -7.04
C VAL A 36 -0.26 9.51 -5.57
N MET A 37 -0.97 8.58 -4.95
CA MET A 37 -0.77 8.23 -3.54
C MET A 37 0.54 7.49 -3.26
N SER A 38 1.14 6.86 -4.27
CA SER A 38 2.47 6.23 -4.20
C SER A 38 3.60 7.15 -4.65
N TYR A 39 3.31 8.41 -4.99
CA TYR A 39 4.30 9.36 -5.52
C TYR A 39 5.01 8.86 -6.78
N GLY A 40 4.23 8.27 -7.70
CA GLY A 40 4.66 7.85 -9.03
C GLY A 40 5.32 6.47 -9.08
N GLU A 41 5.00 5.56 -8.14
CA GLU A 41 5.43 4.17 -8.31
C GLU A 41 4.79 3.55 -9.56
N ARG A 42 5.50 2.61 -10.18
CA ARG A 42 4.99 1.87 -11.34
C ARG A 42 3.88 0.91 -10.89
N PRO A 43 2.65 1.01 -11.44
CA PRO A 43 1.57 0.07 -11.09
C PRO A 43 1.99 -1.37 -11.37
N TYR A 44 1.79 -2.26 -10.40
CA TYR A 44 2.21 -3.67 -10.44
C TYR A 44 3.73 -3.89 -10.58
N TRP A 45 4.55 -2.87 -10.32
CA TRP A 45 6.03 -2.92 -10.31
C TRP A 45 6.62 -3.68 -11.52
N GLU A 46 7.42 -4.71 -11.25
CA GLU A 46 8.16 -5.49 -12.26
C GLU A 46 7.40 -6.72 -12.77
N MET A 47 6.12 -6.92 -12.41
CA MET A 47 5.30 -8.01 -12.97
C MET A 47 5.28 -7.92 -14.50
N SER A 48 5.32 -9.04 -15.21
CA SER A 48 5.16 -9.00 -16.67
C SER A 48 3.72 -8.58 -17.03
N ASN A 49 3.48 -8.11 -18.26
CA ASN A 49 2.11 -7.80 -18.68
C ASN A 49 1.19 -9.02 -18.60
N GLN A 50 1.72 -10.22 -18.81
CA GLN A 50 0.96 -11.47 -18.72
C GLN A 50 0.55 -11.74 -17.27
N ASP A 51 1.49 -11.59 -16.31
CA ASP A 51 1.21 -11.80 -14.89
C ASP A 51 0.20 -10.78 -14.37
N VAL A 52 0.31 -9.52 -14.81
CA VAL A 52 -0.67 -8.46 -14.44
C VAL A 52 -2.09 -8.87 -14.86
N ILE A 53 -2.26 -9.37 -16.09
CA ILE A 53 -3.57 -9.81 -16.59
C ILE A 53 -4.11 -10.96 -15.74
N LEU A 54 -3.29 -11.98 -15.49
CA LEU A 54 -3.69 -13.15 -14.70
C LEU A 54 -4.08 -12.77 -13.27
N SER A 55 -3.23 -12.00 -12.58
CA SER A 55 -3.50 -11.55 -11.21
C SER A 55 -4.80 -10.74 -11.12
N ILE A 56 -5.05 -9.83 -12.08
CA ILE A 56 -6.29 -9.05 -12.10
C ILE A 56 -7.52 -9.95 -12.26
N GLU A 57 -7.46 -10.94 -13.14
CA GLU A 57 -8.55 -11.92 -13.37
C GLU A 57 -8.84 -12.78 -12.13
N GLU A 58 -7.78 -13.17 -11.41
CA GLU A 58 -7.85 -13.90 -10.13
C GLU A 58 -8.33 -13.04 -8.95
N GLY A 59 -8.55 -11.74 -9.17
CA GLY A 59 -9.08 -10.83 -8.16
C GLY A 59 -8.02 -10.06 -7.38
N TYR A 60 -6.73 -10.25 -7.66
CA TYR A 60 -5.68 -9.43 -7.06
C TYR A 60 -5.85 -7.96 -7.43
N ARG A 61 -5.62 -7.08 -6.45
CA ARG A 61 -5.64 -5.62 -6.59
C ARG A 61 -4.42 -5.03 -5.94
N LEU A 62 -4.02 -3.84 -6.39
CA LEU A 62 -2.89 -3.14 -5.81
C LEU A 62 -3.16 -2.84 -4.32
N PRO A 63 -2.18 -3.11 -3.44
CA PRO A 63 -2.32 -2.79 -2.02
C PRO A 63 -2.36 -1.27 -1.83
N ALA A 64 -2.86 -0.83 -0.67
CA ALA A 64 -2.83 0.58 -0.32
C ALA A 64 -1.39 1.12 -0.32
N PRO A 65 -1.13 2.25 -0.97
CA PRO A 65 0.15 2.95 -0.80
C PRO A 65 0.38 3.32 0.66
N MET A 66 1.65 3.48 1.02
CA MET A 66 2.05 3.99 2.32
C MET A 66 1.41 5.34 2.63
N GLY A 67 0.91 5.50 3.86
CA GLY A 67 0.25 6.73 4.27
C GLY A 67 -1.05 7.03 3.52
N CYS A 68 -1.58 6.07 2.77
CA CYS A 68 -2.84 6.24 2.06
C CYS A 68 -4.01 6.21 3.07
N PRO A 69 -4.87 7.25 3.09
CA PRO A 69 -6.13 7.22 3.80
C PRO A 69 -7.00 6.04 3.35
N ALA A 70 -7.64 5.37 4.31
CA ALA A 70 -8.48 4.21 4.06
C ALA A 70 -9.63 4.51 3.10
N SER A 71 -10.23 5.70 3.21
CA SER A 71 -11.27 6.19 2.31
C SER A 71 -10.81 6.28 0.85
N LEU A 72 -9.56 6.70 0.60
CA LEU A 72 -9.02 6.81 -0.75
C LEU A 72 -8.69 5.43 -1.34
N HIS A 73 -8.06 4.54 -0.57
CA HIS A 73 -7.82 3.17 -1.04
C HIS A 73 -9.11 2.42 -1.30
N GLN A 74 -10.12 2.60 -0.44
CA GLN A 74 -11.42 2.01 -0.66
C GLN A 74 -12.08 2.54 -1.94
N LEU A 75 -11.97 3.84 -2.25
CA LEU A 75 -12.43 4.38 -3.53
C LEU A 75 -11.69 3.75 -4.72
N MET A 76 -10.37 3.51 -4.62
CA MET A 76 -9.62 2.76 -5.64
C MET A 76 -10.18 1.34 -5.84
N LEU A 77 -10.45 0.62 -4.75
CA LEU A 77 -11.04 -0.73 -4.81
C LEU A 77 -12.44 -0.72 -5.45
N HIS A 78 -13.25 0.30 -5.22
CA HIS A 78 -14.54 0.48 -5.92
C HIS A 78 -14.35 0.73 -7.41
N CYS A 79 -13.33 1.49 -7.81
CA CYS A 79 -12.97 1.67 -9.22
C CYS A 79 -12.49 0.36 -9.87
N TRP A 80 -11.91 -0.55 -9.09
CA TRP A 80 -11.40 -1.84 -9.57
C TRP A 80 -12.35 -3.03 -9.36
N GLN A 81 -13.65 -2.78 -9.19
CA GLN A 81 -14.66 -3.84 -9.21
C GLN A 81 -14.57 -4.62 -10.54
N LYS A 82 -14.67 -5.95 -10.45
CA LYS A 82 -14.64 -6.84 -11.62
C LYS A 82 -15.75 -6.46 -12.58
N GLU A 83 -16.98 -6.38 -12.06
CA GLU A 83 -18.13 -5.97 -12.85
C GLU A 83 -18.19 -4.46 -13.03
N ARG A 84 -18.15 -4.03 -14.30
CA ARG A 84 -18.06 -2.61 -14.68
C ARG A 84 -19.22 -1.75 -14.18
N ASN A 85 -20.39 -2.35 -13.97
CA ASN A 85 -21.60 -1.68 -13.48
C ASN A 85 -21.57 -1.43 -11.97
N HIS A 86 -20.68 -2.09 -11.22
CA HIS A 86 -20.46 -1.83 -9.79
C HIS A 86 -19.40 -0.74 -9.54
N ARG A 87 -18.71 -0.27 -10.60
CA ARG A 87 -17.76 0.83 -10.50
C ARG A 87 -18.54 2.16 -10.37
N PRO A 88 -18.05 3.10 -9.54
CA PRO A 88 -18.69 4.40 -9.38
C PRO A 88 -18.60 5.21 -10.68
N LYS A 89 -19.60 6.07 -10.93
CA LYS A 89 -19.49 7.05 -12.02
C LYS A 89 -18.56 8.18 -11.59
N PHE A 90 -17.99 8.90 -12.55
CA PHE A 90 -17.14 10.06 -12.24
C PHE A 90 -17.84 11.13 -11.41
N THR A 91 -19.15 11.31 -11.59
CA THR A 91 -19.96 12.21 -10.73
C THR A 91 -19.94 11.77 -9.27
N ASP A 92 -19.98 10.46 -9.01
CA ASP A 92 -19.97 9.90 -7.66
C ASP A 92 -18.57 10.00 -7.05
N ILE A 93 -17.53 9.77 -7.87
CA ILE A 93 -16.11 9.96 -7.49
C ILE A 93 -15.87 11.40 -7.05
N VAL A 94 -16.27 12.39 -7.86
CA VAL A 94 -16.11 13.82 -7.54
C VAL A 94 -16.86 14.17 -6.25
N SER A 95 -18.12 13.74 -6.12
CA SER A 95 -18.92 13.97 -4.91
C SER A 95 -18.28 13.37 -3.66
N PHE A 96 -17.69 12.18 -3.77
CA PHE A 96 -16.97 11.54 -2.68
C PHE A 96 -15.72 12.33 -2.28
N LEU A 97 -14.87 12.71 -3.25
CA LEU A 97 -13.65 13.46 -3.00
C LEU A 97 -13.94 14.85 -2.43
N ASP A 98 -14.97 15.54 -2.92
CA ASP A 98 -15.40 16.84 -2.41
C ASP A 98 -15.77 16.78 -0.93
N LYS A 99 -16.45 15.71 -0.48
CA LYS A 99 -16.77 15.51 0.93
C LYS A 99 -15.52 15.33 1.78
N LEU A 100 -14.52 14.60 1.29
CA LEU A 100 -13.26 14.41 1.99
C LEU A 100 -12.45 15.71 2.08
N ILE A 101 -12.43 16.51 1.01
CA ILE A 101 -11.72 17.81 0.98
C ILE A 101 -12.38 18.80 1.95
N ARG A 102 -13.71 18.82 2.03
CA ARG A 102 -14.45 19.70 2.96
C ARG A 102 -14.34 19.27 4.42
N ASN A 103 -14.00 18.00 4.68
CA ASN A 103 -13.76 17.48 6.03
C ASN A 103 -12.43 16.69 6.08
N PRO A 104 -11.27 17.36 6.11
CA PRO A 104 -9.96 16.71 6.08
C PRO A 104 -9.73 15.71 7.20
N SER A 105 -10.43 15.85 8.33
CA SER A 105 -10.33 14.93 9.47
C SER A 105 -10.69 13.49 9.09
N SER A 106 -11.53 13.31 8.07
CA SER A 106 -11.91 12.00 7.52
C SER A 106 -10.76 11.24 6.83
N LEU A 107 -9.62 11.91 6.57
CA LEU A 107 -8.43 11.31 5.97
C LEU A 107 -7.42 10.75 6.98
N HIS A 108 -7.61 11.02 8.29
CA HIS A 108 -6.64 10.58 9.32
C HIS A 108 -6.59 9.07 9.51
N THR A 109 -7.66 8.35 9.18
CA THR A 109 -7.69 6.89 9.25
C THR A 109 -6.88 6.29 8.10
N LEU A 110 -5.64 5.90 8.38
CA LEU A 110 -4.77 5.24 7.41
C LEU A 110 -5.08 3.74 7.32
N VAL A 111 -4.91 3.13 6.14
CA VAL A 111 -5.15 1.67 5.95
C VAL A 111 -4.31 0.83 6.91
N ALA A 112 -3.06 1.22 7.17
CA ALA A 112 -2.20 0.54 8.16
C ALA A 112 -2.79 0.55 9.58
N CYS A 113 -3.59 1.58 9.92
CA CYS A 113 -4.29 1.68 11.19
C CYS A 113 -5.57 0.82 11.21
N VAL A 114 -6.27 0.70 10.07
CA VAL A 114 -7.50 -0.11 9.95
C VAL A 114 -7.22 -1.61 10.06
N THR A 115 -6.13 -2.10 9.45
CA THR A 115 -5.71 -3.50 9.63
C THR A 115 -5.37 -3.80 11.10
N HIS A 116 -4.93 -2.79 11.86
CA HIS A 116 -4.65 -2.92 13.28
C HIS A 116 -5.92 -2.80 14.15
N LEU A 117 -6.91 -2.00 13.75
CA LEU A 117 -8.17 -1.79 14.48
C LEU A 117 -9.19 -2.94 14.29
N ILE A 118 -9.23 -3.58 13.11
CA ILE A 118 -10.14 -4.71 12.83
C ILE A 118 -9.70 -6.00 13.55
N LEU A 119 -8.42 -6.09 13.94
CA LEU A 119 -7.83 -7.26 14.60
C LEU A 119 -7.82 -7.19 16.14
N MET A 120 -8.49 -6.20 16.75
CA MET A 120 -8.67 -6.20 18.21
C MET A 120 -9.84 -7.13 18.57
N PRO A 121 -9.64 -8.26 19.26
CA PRO A 121 -10.76 -9.03 19.77
C PRO A 121 -11.45 -8.24 20.89
N ASP A 122 -12.77 -8.21 20.88
CA ASP A 122 -13.66 -7.59 21.88
C ASP A 122 -13.58 -8.26 23.28
N SER A 123 -12.55 -9.07 23.56
CA SER A 123 -12.46 -9.88 24.78
C SER A 123 -11.05 -9.92 25.38
N PRO A 124 -10.88 -9.65 26.68
CA PRO A 124 -9.58 -9.53 27.35
C PRO A 124 -8.98 -10.89 27.74
N GLY A 125 -8.87 -11.82 26.79
CA GLY A 125 -8.47 -13.20 27.10
C GLY A 125 -7.69 -13.98 26.03
N GLU A 126 -7.69 -13.53 24.78
CA GLU A 126 -6.92 -14.17 23.72
C GLU A 126 -6.02 -13.12 23.09
N VAL A 127 -4.74 -13.14 23.47
CA VAL A 127 -3.70 -12.39 22.77
C VAL A 127 -3.58 -13.07 21.40
N PRO A 128 -3.93 -12.41 20.28
CA PRO A 128 -3.56 -12.95 18.99
C PRO A 128 -2.05 -12.96 18.97
N GLU A 129 -1.44 -14.11 18.66
CA GLU A 129 -0.04 -14.18 18.23
C GLU A 129 0.10 -13.39 16.93
N TYR A 130 0.12 -12.06 17.07
CA TYR A 130 0.64 -11.19 16.03
C TYR A 130 2.09 -11.64 15.84
N PRO A 131 2.61 -11.73 14.59
CA PRO A 131 4.03 -11.80 14.42
C PRO A 131 4.59 -10.43 14.85
N MET A 132 4.79 -10.27 16.16
CA MET A 132 5.72 -9.29 16.69
C MET A 132 7.02 -9.65 15.98
N PHE A 133 7.50 -8.78 15.08
CA PHE A 133 8.75 -9.03 14.38
C PHE A 133 9.79 -9.39 15.46
N VAL A 134 10.28 -10.63 15.43
CA VAL A 134 11.15 -11.14 16.51
C VAL A 134 12.55 -10.53 16.34
N SER A 135 12.91 -10.16 15.11
CA SER A 135 14.19 -9.56 14.77
C SER A 135 14.12 -8.53 13.62
N VAL A 136 15.19 -7.75 13.47
CA VAL A 136 15.41 -6.86 12.29
C VAL A 136 15.42 -7.66 10.99
N VAL A 137 15.88 -8.91 11.03
CA VAL A 137 15.95 -9.82 9.88
C VAL A 137 14.55 -10.18 9.40
N ASP A 138 13.66 -10.56 10.31
CA ASP A 138 12.27 -10.93 10.01
C ASP A 138 11.49 -9.72 9.47
N TRP A 139 11.72 -8.55 10.08
CA TRP A 139 11.15 -7.29 9.61
C TRP A 139 11.57 -6.99 8.16
N LEU A 140 12.86 -7.06 7.85
CA LEU A 140 13.35 -6.82 6.48
C LEU A 140 12.75 -7.81 5.47
N ASP A 141 12.61 -9.08 5.82
CA ASP A 141 11.98 -10.08 4.94
C ASP A 141 10.51 -9.79 4.69
N SER A 142 9.78 -9.34 5.73
CA SER A 142 8.36 -9.02 5.62
C SER A 142 8.07 -7.91 4.62
N ILE A 143 8.96 -6.91 4.52
CA ILE A 143 8.88 -5.81 3.55
C ILE A 143 9.63 -6.10 2.25
N LYS A 144 10.05 -7.35 2.03
CA LYS A 144 10.81 -7.79 0.84
C LYS A 144 12.13 -7.03 0.65
N MET A 145 12.77 -6.63 1.74
CA MET A 145 14.08 -5.96 1.79
C MET A 145 15.16 -6.83 2.44
N GLY A 146 14.97 -8.16 2.46
CA GLY A 146 15.89 -9.12 3.08
C GLY A 146 17.32 -9.08 2.54
N GLN A 147 17.54 -8.58 1.32
CA GLN A 147 18.87 -8.38 0.75
C GLN A 147 19.73 -7.38 1.52
N TYR A 148 19.13 -6.54 2.38
CA TYR A 148 19.85 -5.54 3.16
C TYR A 148 20.24 -5.99 4.57
N LYS A 149 19.93 -7.23 4.98
CA LYS A 149 20.22 -7.76 6.33
C LYS A 149 21.65 -7.49 6.79
N ASN A 150 22.64 -7.89 6.01
CA ASN A 150 24.05 -7.72 6.36
C ASN A 150 24.45 -6.24 6.52
N ASN A 151 23.85 -5.35 5.72
CA ASN A 151 24.12 -3.91 5.81
C ASN A 151 23.62 -3.33 7.14
N PHE A 152 22.41 -3.69 7.56
CA PHE A 152 21.84 -3.28 8.84
C PHE A 152 22.67 -3.82 10.02
N MET A 153 23.02 -5.12 9.99
CA MET A 153 23.78 -5.75 11.06
C MET A 153 25.20 -5.18 11.16
N ALA A 154 25.91 -4.99 10.04
CA ALA A 154 27.26 -4.44 10.02
C ALA A 154 27.32 -2.98 10.51
N ALA A 155 26.25 -2.22 10.31
CA ALA A 155 26.12 -0.84 10.79
C ALA A 155 25.60 -0.73 12.24
N GLY A 156 25.37 -1.85 12.93
CA GLY A 156 24.93 -1.87 14.33
C GLY A 156 23.42 -1.72 14.54
N PHE A 157 22.61 -1.77 13.48
CA PHE A 157 21.15 -1.74 13.57
C PHE A 157 20.59 -3.14 13.83
N THR A 158 20.84 -3.66 15.03
CA THR A 158 20.55 -5.06 15.40
C THR A 158 19.20 -5.27 16.11
N THR A 159 18.56 -4.20 16.57
CA THR A 159 17.26 -4.26 17.26
C THR A 159 16.23 -3.37 16.56
N LEU A 160 14.96 -3.80 16.63
CA LEU A 160 13.85 -3.04 16.02
C LEU A 160 13.66 -1.67 16.66
N ASP A 161 13.98 -1.54 17.95
CA ASP A 161 13.94 -0.28 18.67
C ASP A 161 14.93 0.75 18.08
N VAL A 162 16.16 0.33 17.80
CA VAL A 162 17.18 1.19 17.17
C VAL A 162 16.83 1.48 15.71
N VAL A 163 16.37 0.45 14.98
CA VAL A 163 15.89 0.59 13.59
C VAL A 163 14.73 1.59 13.49
N SER A 164 13.79 1.55 14.43
CA SER A 164 12.64 2.47 14.47
C SER A 164 13.07 3.93 14.45
N ARG A 165 14.20 4.29 15.07
CA ARG A 165 14.69 5.67 15.17
C ARG A 165 15.54 6.13 13.98
N MET A 166 15.81 5.26 13.02
CA MET A 166 16.64 5.60 11.86
C MET A 166 16.06 6.74 11.03
N SER A 167 16.95 7.58 10.50
CA SER A 167 16.66 8.59 9.50
C SER A 167 16.85 8.05 8.08
N ILE A 168 16.38 8.80 7.08
CA ILE A 168 16.64 8.47 5.68
C ILE A 168 18.14 8.51 5.33
N ASP A 169 18.90 9.37 6.01
CA ASP A 169 20.35 9.48 5.79
C ASP A 169 21.11 8.29 6.35
N ASP A 170 20.62 7.68 7.44
CA ASP A 170 21.19 6.42 7.96
C ASP A 170 20.99 5.28 6.97
N ILE A 171 19.80 5.17 6.38
CA ILE A 171 19.47 4.17 5.35
C ILE A 171 20.37 4.31 4.12
N ARG A 172 20.66 5.54 3.71
CA ARG A 172 21.60 5.83 2.61
C ARG A 172 23.02 5.44 2.97
N ARG A 173 23.48 5.78 4.19
CA ARG A 173 24.84 5.49 4.68
C ARG A 173 25.12 3.99 4.75
N ILE A 174 24.14 3.16 5.08
CA ILE A 174 24.30 1.70 5.10
C ILE A 174 24.23 1.05 3.71
N GLY A 175 24.19 1.82 2.62
CA GLY A 175 24.29 1.28 1.26
C GLY A 175 22.97 0.93 0.57
N VAL A 176 21.83 1.41 1.07
CA VAL A 176 20.55 1.30 0.34
C VAL A 176 20.47 2.43 -0.70
N VAL A 177 20.96 2.17 -1.91
CA VAL A 177 21.06 3.21 -2.97
C VAL A 177 19.74 3.42 -3.75
N LEU A 178 18.95 2.36 -3.94
CA LEU A 178 17.73 2.43 -4.74
C LEU A 178 16.64 3.23 -4.03
N ILE A 179 16.15 4.31 -4.67
CA ILE A 179 15.15 5.23 -4.10
C ILE A 179 13.87 4.49 -3.68
N GLY A 180 13.40 3.53 -4.49
CA GLY A 180 12.23 2.71 -4.13
C GLY A 180 12.44 1.88 -2.87
N HIS A 181 13.64 1.34 -2.67
CA HIS A 181 13.99 0.59 -1.45
C HIS A 181 14.12 1.51 -0.24
N GLN A 182 14.76 2.68 -0.40
CA GLN A 182 14.81 3.70 0.66
C GLN A 182 13.40 4.07 1.13
N ARG A 183 12.49 4.38 0.19
CA ARG A 183 11.10 4.73 0.50
C ARG A 183 10.37 3.59 1.22
N ARG A 184 10.49 2.36 0.72
CA ARG A 184 9.85 1.18 1.33
C ARG A 184 10.34 0.93 2.77
N ILE A 185 11.64 1.08 3.02
CA ILE A 185 12.19 0.93 4.37
C ILE A 185 11.70 2.06 5.27
N VAL A 186 11.83 3.33 4.86
CA VAL A 186 11.36 4.51 5.62
C VAL A 186 9.88 4.40 5.96
N SER A 187 9.05 3.90 5.04
CA SER A 187 7.65 3.58 5.27
C SER A 187 7.43 2.72 6.50
N SER A 188 8.17 1.61 6.54
CA SER A 188 7.93 0.56 7.48
C SER A 188 8.43 0.97 8.84
N LEU A 189 9.45 1.84 8.90
CA LEU A 189 9.87 2.49 10.13
C LEU A 189 8.76 3.31 10.79
N GLN A 190 7.93 4.02 10.00
CA GLN A 190 6.79 4.77 10.55
C GLN A 190 5.76 3.84 11.18
N THR A 191 5.43 2.73 10.50
CA THR A 191 4.55 1.69 11.05
C THR A 191 5.13 1.09 12.34
N LEU A 192 6.43 0.82 12.34
CA LEU A 192 7.13 0.24 13.49
C LEU A 192 7.16 1.19 14.70
N ARG A 193 7.34 2.50 14.46
CA ARG A 193 7.23 3.54 15.51
C ARG A 193 5.84 3.55 16.15
N LEU A 194 4.79 3.52 15.33
CA LEU A 194 3.42 3.55 15.82
C LEU A 194 3.10 2.31 16.68
N HIS A 195 3.55 1.12 16.26
CA HIS A 195 3.43 -0.10 17.06
C HIS A 195 4.16 0.02 18.41
N MET A 196 5.40 0.51 18.41
CA MET A 196 6.18 0.63 19.63
C MET A 196 5.60 1.66 20.61
N MET A 197 5.07 2.78 20.11
CA MET A 197 4.37 3.76 20.94
C MET A 197 3.10 3.16 21.58
N HIS A 198 2.33 2.37 20.82
CA HIS A 198 1.12 1.73 21.33
C HIS A 198 1.41 0.70 22.45
N ILE A 199 2.48 -0.10 22.30
CA ILE A 199 2.92 -1.07 23.32
C ILE A 199 3.33 -0.36 24.62
N GLN A 200 3.94 0.83 24.54
CA GLN A 200 4.31 1.60 25.73
C GLN A 200 3.10 2.15 26.47
N THR A 201 2.08 2.64 25.75
CA THR A 201 0.85 3.16 26.36
C THR A 201 0.04 2.09 27.09
N ILE A 202 0.07 0.84 26.65
CA ILE A 202 -0.64 -0.29 27.30
C ILE A 202 0.06 -0.74 28.60
N LYS A 203 1.35 -0.41 28.78
CA LYS A 203 2.14 -0.81 29.97
C LYS A 203 2.15 0.24 31.10
N THR A 204 1.47 1.37 30.92
CA THR A 204 1.27 2.43 31.93
C THR A 204 -0.17 2.41 32.43
#